data_AF-A0AAV5WII9-F1
#
_entry.id   AF-A0AAV5WII9-F1
#
_cell.length_a   1.000
_cell.length_b   1.000
_cell.length_c   1.000
_cell.angle_alpha   90.00
_cell.angle_beta   90.00
_cell.angle_gamma   90.00
#
_symmetry.space_group_name_H-M   'P 1'
#
loop_
_entity.id
_entity.type
_entity.pdbx_description
1 polymer ?
#
loop_
_entity_poly.entity_id
_entity_poly.type
_entity_poly.pdbx_seq_one_letter_code
_entity_poly.pdbx_strand_id
1 'polypeptide(L)'
;SSPEDRKMAGSERESFFGSESGASSSSPLHSPSRVSEGGESSTTGGSAAAAASSGVPLQQVRKIVATNPDVLPFTPDGLFALAKVSELFVEHLIRETVGLHDNKVFDYGHLAETIQNDEDLSFLHEFFPTCMTFEEALRRSQEQASEDE
;
A
#
# COMPACT_ATOMS: atom_id res chain seq x y z
N SER A 1 10.08 -67.56 -7.57
CA SER A 1 8.78 -67.24 -8.19
C SER A 1 8.73 -65.77 -8.51
N SER A 2 8.20 -65.40 -9.69
CA SER A 2 7.45 -64.15 -9.92
C SER A 2 6.12 -64.20 -9.12
N PRO A 3 5.28 -63.14 -8.99
CA PRO A 3 5.01 -62.02 -9.93
C PRO A 3 5.40 -60.62 -9.37
N GLU A 4 5.73 -59.60 -10.16
CA GLU A 4 5.01 -58.82 -11.21
C GLU A 4 4.19 -57.61 -10.70
N ASP A 5 4.13 -56.61 -11.58
CA ASP A 5 3.13 -55.53 -11.73
C ASP A 5 3.19 -54.20 -10.95
N ARG A 6 3.62 -53.17 -11.71
CA ARG A 6 3.09 -51.78 -11.89
C ARG A 6 4.08 -50.64 -11.58
N LYS A 7 4.11 -49.54 -12.35
CA LYS A 7 3.65 -49.23 -13.73
C LYS A 7 4.33 -47.92 -14.16
N MET A 8 4.72 -47.80 -15.43
CA MET A 8 5.31 -46.59 -16.02
C MET A 8 4.28 -45.48 -16.33
N ALA A 9 4.81 -44.26 -16.56
CA ALA A 9 4.17 -43.08 -17.18
C ALA A 9 3.09 -42.34 -16.34
N GLY A 10 2.88 -41.04 -16.53
CA GLY A 10 3.53 -40.13 -17.49
C GLY A 10 3.23 -38.65 -17.20
N SER A 11 3.98 -37.77 -17.86
CA SER A 11 3.79 -36.31 -17.79
C SER A 11 2.67 -35.88 -18.74
N GLU A 12 1.67 -35.16 -18.27
CA GLU A 12 0.83 -34.31 -19.11
C GLU A 12 0.66 -32.91 -18.48
N ARG A 13 0.71 -31.90 -19.34
CA ARG A 13 0.64 -30.48 -18.99
C ARG A 13 -0.69 -29.95 -19.49
N GLU A 14 -1.56 -29.49 -18.60
CA GLU A 14 -2.79 -28.83 -19.02
C GLU A 14 -2.50 -27.37 -19.43
N SER A 15 -2.32 -27.16 -20.73
CA SER A 15 -2.35 -25.84 -21.35
C SER A 15 -3.76 -25.56 -21.88
N PHE A 16 -4.58 -24.86 -21.10
CA PHE A 16 -5.95 -24.49 -21.48
C PHE A 16 -6.11 -22.96 -21.52
N PHE A 17 -6.00 -22.39 -22.72
CA PHE A 17 -6.91 -21.32 -23.14
C PHE A 17 -6.97 -21.28 -24.67
N GLY A 18 -8.18 -21.34 -25.21
CA GLY A 18 -8.43 -21.40 -26.66
C GLY A 18 -8.39 -20.03 -27.31
N SER A 19 -7.99 -20.01 -28.59
CA SER A 19 -8.10 -18.84 -29.46
C SER A 19 -9.54 -18.66 -29.94
N GLU A 20 -10.08 -17.44 -29.88
CA GLU A 20 -11.25 -17.05 -30.67
C GLU A 20 -10.89 -15.91 -31.62
N SER A 21 -11.06 -16.15 -32.91
CA SER A 21 -10.80 -15.19 -33.99
C SER A 21 -12.12 -14.76 -34.63
N GLY A 22 -12.48 -13.49 -34.48
CA GLY A 22 -13.61 -12.85 -35.17
C GLY A 22 -13.15 -11.68 -36.03
N ALA A 23 -13.62 -11.61 -37.28
CA ALA A 23 -13.28 -10.58 -38.26
C ALA A 23 -14.53 -9.98 -38.92
N SER A 24 -14.36 -8.88 -39.69
CA SER A 24 -15.39 -7.97 -40.27
C SER A 24 -15.91 -6.92 -39.26
N SER A 25 -16.26 -5.66 -39.56
CA SER A 25 -16.12 -4.71 -40.70
C SER A 25 -16.53 -3.29 -40.19
N SER A 26 -16.40 -2.12 -40.82
CA SER A 26 -15.93 -1.62 -42.14
C SER A 26 -15.64 -0.08 -42.06
N SER A 27 -14.96 0.49 -43.07
CA SER A 27 -14.57 1.92 -43.21
C SER A 27 -15.69 2.81 -43.83
N PRO A 28 -15.51 4.13 -44.14
CA PRO A 28 -14.54 5.17 -43.66
C PRO A 28 -15.20 6.58 -43.40
N LEU A 29 -14.35 7.63 -43.29
CA LEU A 29 -14.60 9.09 -43.46
C LEU A 29 -15.06 9.92 -42.24
N HIS A 30 -14.18 10.80 -41.73
CA HIS A 30 -14.15 12.24 -42.09
C HIS A 30 -12.87 12.93 -41.55
N SER A 31 -12.24 13.79 -42.36
CA SER A 31 -11.26 14.80 -41.91
C SER A 31 -11.97 16.17 -41.80
N PRO A 32 -11.45 17.11 -41.00
CA PRO A 32 -10.58 18.11 -41.62
C PRO A 32 -9.39 18.60 -40.77
N SER A 33 -8.44 19.23 -41.45
CA SER A 33 -7.35 20.07 -40.91
C SER A 33 -7.88 21.23 -40.03
N ARG A 34 -7.10 21.99 -39.23
CA ARG A 34 -5.79 22.59 -39.57
C ARG A 34 -5.11 23.25 -38.33
N VAL A 35 -3.77 23.21 -38.32
CA VAL A 35 -2.73 23.92 -37.54
C VAL A 35 -3.07 25.05 -36.52
N SER A 36 -2.39 25.01 -35.36
CA SER A 36 -1.65 26.12 -34.70
C SER A 36 -0.79 25.49 -33.58
N GLU A 37 0.53 25.36 -33.73
CA GLU A 37 1.57 26.32 -33.27
C GLU A 37 1.66 26.47 -31.75
N GLY A 38 2.78 26.01 -31.17
CA GLY A 38 3.04 25.96 -29.73
C GLY A 38 4.15 24.95 -29.38
N GLY A 39 5.28 25.03 -30.10
CA GLY A 39 6.30 23.97 -30.14
C GLY A 39 7.69 24.40 -29.66
N GLU A 40 7.83 24.73 -28.37
CA GLU A 40 9.13 24.86 -27.70
C GLU A 40 9.18 24.01 -26.42
N SER A 41 9.29 22.69 -26.61
CA SER A 41 9.77 21.79 -25.55
C SER A 41 11.23 21.47 -25.83
N SER A 42 12.12 22.22 -25.19
CA SER A 42 13.56 22.05 -25.32
C SER A 42 14.01 20.71 -24.74
N THR A 43 14.51 19.84 -25.61
CA THR A 43 15.15 18.58 -25.23
C THR A 43 16.53 18.84 -24.62
N THR A 44 16.55 19.08 -23.31
CA THR A 44 17.74 18.98 -22.45
C THR A 44 17.36 18.14 -21.22
N GLY A 45 18.15 17.21 -20.70
CA GLY A 45 19.42 16.63 -21.13
C GLY A 45 19.63 15.31 -20.36
N GLY A 46 20.56 14.48 -20.77
CA GLY A 46 20.70 13.13 -20.20
C GLY A 46 21.25 13.07 -18.77
N SER A 47 20.76 12.08 -18.01
CA SER A 47 21.54 11.27 -17.06
C SER A 47 22.51 11.97 -16.09
N ALA A 48 22.00 12.43 -14.94
CA ALA A 48 22.77 12.42 -13.67
C ALA A 48 21.88 12.63 -12.44
N ALA A 49 20.79 11.87 -12.33
CA ALA A 49 20.05 11.79 -11.07
C ALA A 49 19.61 10.35 -10.82
N ALA A 50 20.30 9.69 -9.90
CA ALA A 50 19.60 8.88 -8.90
C ALA A 50 18.78 9.87 -8.05
N ALA A 51 17.74 10.44 -8.68
CA ALA A 51 16.92 11.50 -8.12
C ALA A 51 16.34 10.95 -6.82
N ALA A 52 16.52 11.70 -5.73
CA ALA A 52 16.15 11.24 -4.40
C ALA A 52 14.70 10.75 -4.42
N SER A 53 14.52 9.44 -4.43
CA SER A 53 13.24 8.79 -4.63
C SER A 53 12.70 8.42 -3.26
N SER A 54 11.59 9.04 -2.86
CA SER A 54 10.85 8.60 -1.68
C SER A 54 10.20 7.25 -1.99
N GLY A 55 10.26 6.31 -1.05
CA GLY A 55 9.55 5.03 -1.16
C GLY A 55 8.02 5.23 -1.25
N VAL A 56 7.53 6.32 -0.66
CA VAL A 56 6.12 6.76 -0.76
C VAL A 56 5.94 7.70 -1.96
N PRO A 57 4.97 7.48 -2.87
CA PRO A 57 4.74 8.37 -4.01
C PRO A 57 4.26 9.77 -3.61
N LEU A 58 4.97 10.82 -4.04
CA LEU A 58 4.68 12.22 -3.69
C LEU A 58 3.24 12.68 -4.02
N GLN A 59 2.63 12.12 -5.07
CA GLN A 59 1.24 12.42 -5.45
C GLN A 59 0.23 11.86 -4.45
N GLN A 60 0.54 10.76 -3.77
CA GLN A 60 -0.31 10.21 -2.70
C GLN A 60 -0.14 11.04 -1.41
N VAL A 61 1.10 11.36 -1.03
CA VAL A 61 1.38 12.24 0.12
C VAL A 61 0.62 13.57 -0.02
N ARG A 62 0.67 14.21 -1.21
CA ARG A 62 -0.06 15.45 -1.47
C ARG A 62 -1.57 15.30 -1.28
N LYS A 63 -2.17 14.20 -1.74
CA LYS A 63 -3.61 13.94 -1.57
C LYS A 63 -3.99 13.73 -0.11
N ILE A 64 -3.19 12.94 0.63
CA ILE A 64 -3.42 12.64 2.04
C ILE A 64 -3.36 13.93 2.87
N VAL A 65 -2.34 14.78 2.66
CA VAL A 65 -2.25 16.02 3.43
C VAL A 65 -3.39 16.98 3.07
N ALA A 66 -3.79 17.03 1.79
CA ALA A 66 -4.91 17.85 1.31
C ALA A 66 -6.31 17.35 1.74
N THR A 67 -6.45 16.22 2.46
CA THR A 67 -7.74 15.90 3.10
C THR A 67 -8.03 16.79 4.30
N ASN A 68 -7.01 17.44 4.86
CA ASN A 68 -7.14 18.37 5.97
C ASN A 68 -7.24 19.81 5.42
N PRO A 69 -8.35 20.52 5.62
CA PRO A 69 -8.62 21.80 4.94
C PRO A 69 -7.73 22.96 5.43
N ASP A 70 -7.16 22.86 6.62
CA ASP A 70 -6.41 23.94 7.27
C ASP A 70 -4.91 23.95 6.92
N VAL A 71 -4.43 23.03 6.08
CA VAL A 71 -3.00 22.90 5.79
C VAL A 71 -2.58 23.77 4.60
N LEU A 72 -1.58 24.62 4.83
CA LEU A 72 -1.02 25.50 3.80
C LEU A 72 -0.36 24.69 2.65
N PRO A 73 -0.32 25.23 1.41
CA PRO A 73 0.33 24.57 0.28
C PRO A 73 1.84 24.35 0.53
N PHE A 74 2.30 23.11 0.35
CA PHE A 74 3.71 22.74 0.51
C PHE A 74 4.55 23.15 -0.70
N THR A 75 5.80 23.52 -0.43
CA THR A 75 6.84 23.58 -1.46
C THR A 75 7.17 22.16 -1.98
N PRO A 76 7.72 22.01 -3.20
CA PRO A 76 8.13 20.71 -3.72
C PRO A 76 9.10 19.98 -2.78
N ASP A 77 10.05 20.71 -2.22
CA ASP A 77 11.06 20.17 -1.29
C ASP A 77 10.44 19.80 0.06
N GLY A 78 9.48 20.59 0.56
CA GLY A 78 8.73 20.26 1.79
C GLY A 78 7.88 19.01 1.64
N LEU A 79 7.25 18.83 0.48
CA LEU A 79 6.49 17.60 0.16
C LEU A 79 7.42 16.37 0.05
N PHE A 80 8.63 16.56 -0.52
CA PHE A 80 9.64 15.51 -0.57
C PHE A 80 10.18 15.14 0.83
N ALA A 81 10.51 16.15 1.65
CA ALA A 81 10.95 15.96 3.02
C ALA A 81 9.89 15.22 3.84
N LEU A 82 8.61 15.60 3.74
CA LEU A 82 7.50 14.90 4.39
C LEU A 82 7.41 13.44 3.94
N ALA A 83 7.53 13.14 2.64
CA ALA A 83 7.53 11.77 2.14
C ALA A 83 8.70 10.93 2.67
N LYS A 84 9.89 11.53 2.87
CA LYS A 84 11.02 10.86 3.52
C LYS A 84 10.81 10.68 5.02
N VAL A 85 10.19 11.64 5.72
CA VAL A 85 9.82 11.50 7.13
C VAL A 85 8.81 10.37 7.31
N SER A 86 7.77 10.28 6.47
CA SER A 86 6.80 9.17 6.53
C SER A 86 7.46 7.79 6.31
N GLU A 87 8.44 7.70 5.41
CA GLU A 87 9.21 6.46 5.17
C GLU A 87 10.04 6.06 6.41
N LEU A 88 10.78 7.02 6.98
CA LEU A 88 11.58 6.80 8.19
C LEU A 88 10.73 6.53 9.44
N PHE A 89 9.55 7.14 9.53
CA PHE A 89 8.59 6.90 10.61
C PHE A 89 8.10 5.45 10.62
N VAL A 90 7.73 4.90 9.46
CA VAL A 90 7.33 3.49 9.36
C VAL A 90 8.49 2.54 9.69
N GLU A 91 9.72 2.84 9.24
CA GLU A 91 10.90 2.06 9.63
C GLU A 91 11.15 2.11 11.15
N HIS A 92 11.05 3.29 11.76
CA HIS A 92 11.24 3.50 13.19
C HIS A 92 10.20 2.72 14.01
N LEU A 93 8.92 2.85 13.66
CA LEU A 93 7.81 2.18 14.35
C LEU A 93 7.98 0.66 14.33
N ILE A 94 8.34 0.08 13.18
CA ILE A 94 8.61 -1.37 13.05
C ILE A 94 9.84 -1.76 13.89
N ARG A 95 10.93 -0.98 13.84
CA ARG A 95 12.15 -1.26 14.60
C ARG A 95 11.91 -1.22 16.11
N GLU A 96 11.10 -0.29 16.57
CA GLU A 96 10.73 -0.11 17.97
C GLU A 96 9.87 -1.27 18.48
N THR A 97 8.79 -1.62 17.76
CA THR A 97 7.98 -2.81 18.05
C THR A 97 8.84 -4.07 18.10
N VAL A 98 9.71 -4.32 17.11
CA VAL A 98 10.57 -5.52 17.11
C VAL A 98 11.60 -5.49 18.25
N GLY A 99 12.14 -4.31 18.58
CA GLY A 99 13.13 -4.13 19.64
C GLY A 99 12.57 -4.31 21.06
N LEU A 100 11.30 -4.00 21.29
CA LEU A 100 10.63 -4.16 22.59
C LEU A 100 10.26 -5.62 22.90
N HIS A 101 9.93 -6.41 21.87
CA HIS A 101 9.36 -7.75 22.05
C HIS A 101 10.37 -8.91 21.90
N ASP A 102 11.65 -8.63 21.60
CA ASP A 102 12.73 -9.63 21.37
C ASP A 102 12.39 -10.72 20.32
N ASN A 103 11.30 -10.51 19.57
CA ASN A 103 10.65 -11.48 18.71
C ASN A 103 11.06 -11.25 17.27
N LYS A 104 11.44 -12.32 16.57
CA LYS A 104 11.78 -12.27 15.14
C LYS A 104 10.55 -12.13 14.22
N VAL A 105 9.35 -12.00 14.78
CA VAL A 105 8.06 -11.93 14.09
C VAL A 105 7.34 -10.66 14.53
N PHE A 106 6.88 -9.89 13.55
CA PHE A 106 6.11 -8.67 13.76
C PHE A 106 4.63 -8.99 13.60
N ASP A 107 3.87 -8.84 14.69
CA ASP A 107 2.43 -9.11 14.75
C ASP A 107 1.67 -7.84 15.16
N TYR A 108 0.40 -7.73 14.75
CA TYR A 108 -0.43 -6.57 15.07
C TYR A 108 -0.57 -6.35 16.60
N GLY A 109 -0.62 -7.41 17.41
CA GLY A 109 -0.72 -7.28 18.87
C GLY A 109 0.45 -6.50 19.46
N HIS A 110 1.67 -6.86 19.08
CA HIS A 110 2.91 -6.15 19.46
C HIS A 110 2.90 -4.68 18.99
N LEU A 111 2.45 -4.42 17.76
CA LEU A 111 2.35 -3.06 17.22
C LEU A 111 1.34 -2.20 17.99
N ALA A 112 0.14 -2.74 18.24
CA ALA A 112 -0.91 -2.02 18.97
C ALA A 112 -0.51 -1.77 20.43
N GLU A 113 0.16 -2.71 21.09
CA GLU A 113 0.72 -2.52 22.43
C GLU A 113 1.84 -1.46 22.44
N THR A 114 2.75 -1.48 21.46
CA THR A 114 3.80 -0.45 21.32
C THR A 114 3.18 0.94 21.18
N ILE A 115 2.21 1.10 20.27
CA ILE A 115 1.54 2.38 20.01
C ILE A 115 0.80 2.88 21.25
N GLN A 116 0.04 2.02 21.94
CA GLN A 116 -0.83 2.42 23.06
C GLN A 116 -0.07 2.74 24.35
N ASN A 117 1.19 2.32 24.46
CA ASN A 117 2.07 2.59 25.59
C ASN A 117 2.94 3.85 25.40
N ASP A 118 2.97 4.44 24.21
CA ASP A 118 3.81 5.61 23.87
C ASP A 118 2.97 6.89 23.71
N GLU A 119 3.24 7.88 24.55
CA GLU A 119 2.54 9.18 24.54
C GLU A 119 2.81 9.97 23.24
N ASP A 120 4.00 9.84 22.64
CA ASP A 120 4.35 10.49 21.36
C ASP A 120 3.57 9.87 20.18
N LEU A 121 3.03 8.65 20.35
CA LEU A 121 2.17 7.96 19.38
C LEU A 121 0.67 8.06 19.72
N SER A 122 0.28 8.90 20.68
CA SER A 122 -1.12 9.15 21.07
C SER A 122 -2.07 9.45 19.91
N PHE A 123 -1.58 10.12 18.85
CA PHE A 123 -2.35 10.40 17.63
C PHE A 123 -2.74 9.15 16.81
N LEU A 124 -2.12 7.99 17.09
CA LEU A 124 -2.43 6.70 16.48
C LEU A 124 -3.39 5.83 17.32
N HIS A 125 -3.69 6.20 18.57
CA HIS A 125 -4.47 5.37 19.48
C HIS A 125 -5.88 5.02 18.95
N GLU A 126 -6.52 5.95 18.24
CA GLU A 126 -7.85 5.74 17.62
C GLU A 126 -7.79 4.80 16.40
N PHE A 127 -6.62 4.68 15.76
CA PHE A 127 -6.42 3.86 14.55
C PHE A 127 -5.90 2.45 14.85
N PHE A 128 -5.24 2.26 16.00
CA PHE A 128 -4.62 1.00 16.42
C PHE A 128 -5.12 0.54 17.79
N PRO A 129 -6.39 0.15 17.93
CA PRO A 129 -6.92 -0.39 19.18
C PRO A 129 -6.19 -1.67 19.59
N THR A 130 -5.94 -1.83 20.89
CA THR A 130 -5.39 -3.07 21.46
C THR A 130 -6.25 -4.28 21.08
N CYS A 131 -5.62 -5.38 20.65
CA CYS A 131 -6.34 -6.66 20.54
C CYS A 131 -6.93 -7.05 21.90
N MET A 132 -8.23 -7.33 21.92
CA MET A 132 -8.91 -7.98 23.04
C MET A 132 -9.51 -9.30 22.58
N THR A 133 -9.67 -10.25 23.49
CA THR A 133 -10.32 -11.52 23.19
C THR A 133 -11.83 -11.33 22.97
N PHE A 134 -12.47 -12.30 22.30
CA PHE A 134 -13.92 -12.27 22.11
C PHE A 134 -14.70 -12.25 23.43
N GLU A 135 -14.19 -12.93 24.46
CA GLU A 135 -14.78 -12.95 25.80
C GLU A 135 -14.72 -11.56 26.47
N GLU A 136 -13.58 -10.87 26.38
CA GLU A 136 -13.43 -9.50 26.88
C GLU A 136 -14.28 -8.48 26.12
N ALA A 137 -14.41 -8.63 24.80
CA ALA A 137 -15.28 -7.81 23.97
C ALA A 137 -16.76 -8.00 24.35
N LEU A 138 -17.19 -9.25 24.55
CA LEU A 138 -18.54 -9.57 24.99
C LEU A 138 -18.83 -9.01 26.38
N ARG A 139 -17.87 -9.13 27.32
CA ARG A 139 -17.97 -8.55 28.66
C ARG A 139 -18.10 -7.02 28.61
N ARG A 140 -17.22 -6.32 27.89
CA ARG A 140 -17.32 -4.85 27.71
C ARG A 140 -18.66 -4.42 27.13
N SER A 141 -19.17 -5.15 26.14
CA SER A 141 -20.47 -4.85 25.52
C SER A 141 -21.66 -5.08 26.47
N GLN A 142 -21.53 -5.96 27.46
CA GLN A 142 -22.55 -6.18 28.50
C GLN A 142 -22.45 -5.13 29.61
N GLU A 143 -21.23 -4.76 30.01
CA GLU A 143 -20.97 -3.71 31.00
C GLU A 143 -21.52 -2.36 30.51
N GLN A 144 -21.20 -1.93 29.28
CA GLN A 144 -21.74 -0.69 28.70
C GLN A 144 -23.27 -0.69 28.61
N ALA A 145 -23.89 -1.83 28.28
CA ALA A 145 -25.35 -1.94 28.22
C ALA A 145 -26.03 -1.86 29.61
N SER A 146 -25.27 -1.98 30.71
CA SER A 146 -25.76 -1.86 32.09
C SER A 146 -25.42 -0.52 32.76
N GLU A 147 -24.61 0.33 32.12
CA GLU A 147 -24.27 1.68 32.60
C GLU A 147 -25.22 2.77 32.06
N ASP A 148 -26.00 2.45 31.03
CA ASP A 148 -27.02 3.33 30.40
C ASP A 148 -28.47 3.11 30.93
N GLU A 149 -28.67 2.32 32.01
CA GLU A 149 -29.98 2.03 32.66
C GLU A 149 -30.12 2.64 34.08
#